data_AF-A0AAP6SF01-F1
#
_entry.id   AF-A0AAP6SF01-F1
#
_cell.length_a   1.000
_cell.length_b   1.000
_cell.length_c   1.000
_cell.angle_alpha   90.00
_cell.angle_beta   90.00
_cell.angle_gamma   90.00
#
_symmetry.space_group_name_H-M   'P 1'
#
loop_
_entity.id
_entity.type
_entity.pdbx_description
1 polymer ?
#
loop_
_entity_poly.entity_id
_entity_poly.type
_entity_poly.pdbx_seq_one_letter_code
_entity_poly.pdbx_strand_id
1 'polypeptide(L)'
;MKYREWKVPPRCRKPRHEDKECIVKLSIPEITSDKAPVAFIVSEHGEERRKVVYFRGRLYRQYQDRRKDESVDGPLFVNQRAEQMNWQWPFESYTHSNGSKEDYLHYVRTLAKRWLIIDRYVYERCCEPYYSVTTFGLGHNHGGTGFFVEWANPVARKLRGWSALDTHAAIEGAVMVALNRGDTDSEAYIRNGGNGSIEVLMPEVINRIYDNPIPPLPKS
;
A
#
# COMPACT_ATOMS: atom_id res chain seq x y z
N MET A 1 15.07 -21.18 -4.79
CA MET A 1 13.88 -20.84 -5.61
C MET A 1 13.60 -21.97 -6.59
N LYS A 2 12.33 -22.30 -6.85
CA LYS A 2 11.90 -23.42 -7.71
C LYS A 2 11.39 -22.89 -9.05
N TYR A 3 11.77 -23.52 -10.16
CA TYR A 3 11.29 -23.23 -11.51
C TYR A 3 11.07 -24.52 -12.30
N ARG A 4 10.27 -24.45 -13.37
CA ARG A 4 9.99 -25.58 -14.24
C ARG A 4 10.75 -25.46 -15.54
N GLU A 5 11.41 -26.54 -15.94
CA GLU A 5 11.99 -26.66 -17.27
C GLU A 5 11.26 -27.74 -18.05
N TRP A 6 10.85 -27.41 -19.28
CA TRP A 6 10.17 -28.36 -20.16
C TRP A 6 11.18 -29.03 -21.06
N LYS A 7 11.25 -30.36 -20.97
CA LYS A 7 12.11 -31.18 -21.83
C LYS A 7 11.26 -32.24 -22.51
N VAL A 8 11.57 -32.54 -23.78
CA VAL A 8 11.01 -33.71 -24.46
C VAL A 8 12.03 -34.86 -24.30
N PRO A 9 11.71 -35.90 -23.51
CA PRO A 9 12.62 -37.03 -23.38
C PRO A 9 12.83 -37.74 -24.72
N PRO A 10 13.97 -38.42 -24.94
CA PRO A 10 14.18 -39.24 -26.12
C PRO A 10 13.02 -40.23 -26.32
N ARG A 11 12.55 -40.37 -27.57
CA ARG A 11 11.44 -41.24 -27.96
C ARG A 11 10.05 -40.83 -27.44
N CYS A 12 9.92 -39.69 -26.77
CA CYS A 12 8.64 -39.13 -26.37
C CYS A 12 8.18 -38.03 -27.35
N ARG A 13 6.87 -37.84 -27.51
CA ARG A 13 6.29 -36.71 -28.27
C ARG A 13 5.81 -35.56 -27.39
N LYS A 14 5.47 -35.84 -26.13
CA LYS A 14 4.91 -34.86 -25.19
C LYS A 14 6.01 -34.33 -24.25
N PRO A 15 6.15 -33.00 -24.10
CA PRO A 15 7.01 -32.41 -23.09
C PRO A 15 6.67 -32.89 -21.68
N ARG A 16 7.70 -33.09 -20.86
CA ARG A 16 7.58 -33.30 -19.41
C ARG A 16 8.25 -32.12 -18.72
N HIS A 17 7.69 -31.67 -17.61
CA HIS A 17 8.34 -30.67 -16.77
C HIS A 17 9.23 -31.37 -15.74
N GLU A 18 10.40 -30.80 -15.49
CA GLU A 18 11.25 -31.13 -14.35
C GLU A 18 11.28 -29.90 -13.43
N ASP A 19 10.97 -30.10 -12.15
CA ASP A 19 11.14 -29.05 -11.14
C ASP A 19 12.63 -28.93 -10.80
N LYS A 20 13.18 -27.73 -10.96
CA LYS A 20 14.57 -27.42 -10.68
C LYS A 20 14.69 -26.34 -9.62
N GLU A 21 15.78 -26.38 -8.88
CA GLU A 21 16.12 -25.36 -7.91
C GLU A 21 17.25 -24.46 -8.41
N CYS A 22 17.19 -23.19 -8.05
CA CYS A 22 18.30 -22.26 -8.23
C CYS A 22 18.41 -21.30 -7.04
N ILE A 23 19.63 -20.79 -6.87
CA ILE A 23 19.94 -19.71 -5.95
C ILE A 23 20.06 -18.43 -6.77
N VAL A 24 19.31 -17.40 -6.38
CA VAL A 24 19.34 -16.09 -7.01
C VAL A 24 19.89 -15.10 -6.00
N LYS A 25 20.98 -14.42 -6.35
CA LYS A 25 21.50 -13.30 -5.56
C LYS A 25 20.82 -12.02 -6.02
N LEU A 26 20.16 -11.33 -5.09
CA LEU A 26 19.52 -10.04 -5.30
C LEU A 26 20.20 -9.00 -4.43
N SER A 27 20.23 -7.75 -4.91
CA SER A 27 20.76 -6.62 -4.17
C SER A 27 19.66 -5.59 -4.00
N ILE A 28 19.41 -5.20 -2.75
CA ILE A 28 18.46 -4.15 -2.39
C ILE A 28 19.28 -2.91 -2.04
N PRO A 29 18.98 -1.73 -2.61
CA PRO A 29 19.70 -0.52 -2.28
C PRO A 29 19.51 -0.16 -0.81
N GLU A 30 20.62 0.15 -0.14
CA GLU A 30 20.64 0.72 1.21
C GLU A 30 21.20 2.14 1.14
N ILE A 31 20.48 3.09 1.73
CA ILE A 31 20.83 4.50 1.78
C ILE A 31 20.58 5.05 3.18
N THR A 32 21.02 6.29 3.39
CA THR A 32 20.81 7.05 4.61
C THR A 32 19.68 8.07 4.40
N SER A 33 19.02 8.47 5.49
CA SER A 33 17.83 9.35 5.43
C SER A 33 18.08 10.74 4.82
N ASP A 34 19.33 11.24 4.81
CA ASP A 34 19.70 12.49 4.14
C ASP A 34 19.44 12.47 2.63
N LYS A 35 19.41 11.28 2.01
CA LYS A 35 19.20 11.12 0.56
C LYS A 35 17.73 10.98 0.16
N ALA A 36 16.84 10.78 1.14
CA ALA A 36 15.44 10.47 0.92
C ALA A 36 14.56 11.26 1.90
N PRO A 37 14.25 12.54 1.59
CA PRO A 37 13.41 13.37 2.44
C PRO A 37 12.04 12.72 2.66
N VAL A 38 11.48 12.95 3.84
CA VAL A 38 10.12 12.50 4.19
C VAL A 38 9.12 13.40 3.49
N ALA A 39 8.27 12.80 2.64
CA ALA A 39 7.21 13.47 1.92
C ALA A 39 5.88 13.46 2.69
N PHE A 40 5.58 12.35 3.38
CA PHE A 40 4.37 12.20 4.17
C PHE A 40 4.63 11.47 5.48
N ILE A 41 3.86 11.79 6.51
CA ILE A 41 3.69 10.93 7.67
C ILE A 41 2.24 10.47 7.73
N VAL A 42 2.03 9.16 7.67
CA VAL A 42 0.71 8.55 7.54
C VAL A 42 0.38 7.77 8.80
N SER A 43 -0.85 7.96 9.30
CA SER A 43 -1.46 7.15 10.34
C SER A 43 -2.67 6.45 9.75
N GLU A 44 -2.78 5.15 9.99
CA GLU A 44 -3.85 4.29 9.50
C GLU A 44 -4.35 3.45 10.69
N HIS A 45 -5.64 3.10 10.69
CA HIS A 45 -6.24 2.35 11.79
C HIS A 45 -5.58 0.97 11.95
N GLY A 46 -5.11 0.68 13.16
CA GLY A 46 -4.45 -0.58 13.49
C GLY A 46 -3.00 -0.69 13.00
N GLU A 47 -2.44 0.37 12.43
CA GLU A 47 -1.08 0.38 11.89
C GLU A 47 -0.19 1.37 12.64
N GLU A 48 1.10 1.03 12.77
CA GLU A 48 2.09 1.95 13.32
C GLU A 48 2.19 3.17 12.39
N ARG A 49 2.35 4.35 12.97
CA ARG A 49 2.58 5.57 12.19
C ARG A 49 3.80 5.37 11.29
N ARG A 50 3.66 5.62 9.99
CA ARG A 50 4.70 5.35 8.99
C ARG A 50 5.14 6.59 8.23
N LYS A 51 6.41 6.60 7.87
CA LYS A 51 7.00 7.59 6.96
C LYS A 51 6.84 7.16 5.51
N VAL A 52 6.60 8.12 4.65
CA VAL A 52 6.73 8.00 3.20
C VAL A 52 7.83 8.94 2.76
N VAL A 53 8.83 8.43 2.07
CA VAL A 53 9.97 9.20 1.59
C VAL A 53 9.93 9.35 0.07
N TYR A 54 10.54 10.43 -0.41
CA TYR A 54 10.75 10.65 -1.83
C TYR A 54 12.21 10.36 -2.21
N PHE A 55 12.41 9.43 -3.14
CA PHE A 55 13.74 9.06 -3.61
C PHE A 55 13.74 8.82 -5.11
N ARG A 56 14.59 9.55 -5.84
CA ARG A 56 14.79 9.43 -7.29
C ARG A 56 13.48 9.43 -8.10
N GLY A 57 12.61 10.40 -7.84
CA GLY A 57 11.36 10.55 -8.59
C GLY A 57 10.22 9.64 -8.14
N ARG A 58 10.36 8.93 -7.03
CA ARG A 58 9.40 7.90 -6.58
C ARG A 58 9.16 7.97 -5.09
N LEU A 59 7.95 7.60 -4.68
CA LEU A 59 7.56 7.46 -3.29
C LEU A 59 7.83 6.06 -2.79
N TYR A 60 8.29 5.97 -1.55
CA TYR A 60 8.49 4.73 -0.83
C TYR A 60 7.93 4.88 0.59
N ARG A 61 7.05 3.98 1.01
CA ARG A 61 6.50 3.95 2.38
C ARG A 61 7.21 2.92 3.23
N GLN A 62 7.32 3.14 4.53
CA GLN A 62 7.82 2.09 5.44
C GLN A 62 6.96 0.83 5.29
N TYR A 63 7.64 -0.28 5.03
CA TYR A 63 7.01 -1.58 4.94
C TYR A 63 6.62 -2.05 6.34
N GLN A 64 5.44 -2.61 6.44
CA GLN A 64 4.89 -3.12 7.69
C GLN A 64 4.50 -4.58 7.52
N ASP A 65 4.61 -5.31 8.63
CA ASP A 65 4.12 -6.67 8.74
C ASP A 65 3.33 -6.80 10.05
N ARG A 66 2.47 -7.80 10.12
CA ARG A 66 1.67 -8.06 11.32
C ARG A 66 2.61 -8.40 12.48
N ARG A 67 2.41 -7.73 13.60
CA ARG A 67 3.13 -8.01 14.84
C ARG A 67 2.89 -9.47 15.24
N LYS A 68 3.96 -10.18 15.60
CA LYS A 68 3.91 -11.61 15.95
C LYS A 68 3.32 -11.88 17.33
N ASP A 69 3.46 -10.92 18.25
CA ASP A 69 2.94 -11.02 19.60
C ASP A 69 1.60 -10.29 19.68
N GLU A 70 0.51 -11.03 19.78
CA GLU A 70 -0.84 -10.46 19.87
C GLU A 70 -1.21 -10.02 21.30
N SER A 71 -0.40 -10.36 22.30
CA SER A 71 -0.69 -10.07 23.71
C SER A 71 -0.31 -8.64 24.16
N VAL A 72 0.52 -7.96 23.37
CA VAL A 72 1.01 -6.61 23.66
C VAL A 72 -0.01 -5.58 23.20
N ASP A 73 -0.25 -4.51 23.96
CA ASP A 73 -1.10 -3.41 23.47
C ASP A 73 -0.36 -2.59 22.39
N GLY A 74 -1.08 -2.05 21.39
CA GLY A 74 -0.50 -1.24 20.32
C GLY A 74 -0.87 -1.68 18.90
N PRO A 75 -0.20 -1.13 17.87
CA PRO A 75 -0.57 -1.36 16.48
C PRO A 75 -0.39 -2.81 16.06
N LEU A 76 -1.34 -3.32 15.25
CA LEU A 76 -1.30 -4.66 14.69
C LEU A 76 -0.24 -4.80 13.61
N PHE A 77 0.02 -3.75 12.83
CA PHE A 77 1.06 -3.73 11.80
C PHE A 77 2.19 -2.78 12.21
N VAL A 78 3.42 -3.29 12.19
CA VAL A 78 4.61 -2.56 12.71
C VAL A 78 5.68 -2.41 11.63
N ASN A 79 6.36 -1.26 11.66
CA ASN A 79 7.41 -0.88 10.71
C ASN A 79 8.58 -1.87 10.80
N GLN A 80 8.90 -2.52 9.68
CA GLN A 80 9.90 -3.57 9.65
C GLN A 80 11.31 -3.03 9.47
N ARG A 81 12.26 -3.66 10.18
CA ARG A 81 13.70 -3.50 9.93
C ARG A 81 14.19 -4.60 9.00
N ALA A 82 15.24 -4.29 8.24
CA ALA A 82 15.82 -5.21 7.25
C ALA A 82 16.30 -6.53 7.88
N GLU A 83 16.73 -6.50 9.14
CA GLU A 83 17.17 -7.67 9.90
C GLU A 83 16.02 -8.56 10.40
N GLN A 84 14.81 -7.99 10.55
CA GLN A 84 13.63 -8.69 11.05
C GLN A 84 12.80 -9.31 9.92
N MET A 85 12.93 -8.76 8.72
CA MET A 85 12.17 -9.16 7.55
C MET A 85 12.60 -10.52 7.03
N ASN A 86 11.63 -11.41 6.82
CA ASN A 86 11.87 -12.61 6.05
C ASN A 86 11.85 -12.26 4.55
N TRP A 87 13.02 -11.92 4.01
CA TRP A 87 13.21 -11.50 2.63
C TRP A 87 12.79 -12.55 1.60
N GLN A 88 12.63 -13.82 1.96
CA GLN A 88 12.20 -14.84 1.01
C GLN A 88 10.75 -14.62 0.55
N TRP A 89 9.83 -14.35 1.48
CA TRP A 89 8.40 -14.21 1.22
C TRP A 89 8.05 -13.18 0.13
N PRO A 90 8.59 -11.95 0.14
CA PRO A 90 8.33 -10.96 -0.90
C PRO A 90 8.69 -11.38 -2.33
N PHE A 91 9.58 -12.37 -2.50
CA PHE A 91 10.04 -12.84 -3.81
C PHE A 91 9.45 -14.20 -4.19
N GLU A 92 8.63 -14.81 -3.33
CA GLU A 92 7.91 -16.03 -3.68
C GLU A 92 6.74 -15.71 -4.61
N SER A 93 6.57 -16.55 -5.63
CA SER A 93 5.47 -16.41 -6.59
C SER A 93 5.08 -17.76 -7.15
N TYR A 94 3.86 -18.21 -6.81
CA TYR A 94 3.29 -19.45 -7.30
C TYR A 94 2.99 -19.43 -8.81
N THR A 95 2.79 -18.24 -9.39
CA THR A 95 2.51 -18.09 -10.83
C THR A 95 3.79 -18.16 -11.65
N HIS A 96 4.82 -17.40 -11.27
CA HIS A 96 6.07 -17.36 -12.02
C HIS A 96 6.95 -18.60 -11.78
N SER A 97 6.77 -19.32 -10.66
CA SER A 97 7.47 -20.59 -10.42
C SER A 97 7.12 -21.69 -11.44
N ASN A 98 6.00 -21.53 -12.16
CA ASN A 98 5.61 -22.43 -13.25
C ASN A 98 6.17 -22.05 -14.62
N GLY A 99 6.82 -20.87 -14.73
CA GLY A 99 7.42 -20.35 -15.94
C GLY A 99 8.89 -20.77 -16.12
N SER A 100 9.52 -20.24 -17.16
CA SER A 100 10.95 -20.46 -17.42
C SER A 100 11.81 -19.84 -16.33
N LYS A 101 13.07 -20.29 -16.25
CA LYS A 101 14.07 -19.70 -15.35
C LYS A 101 14.26 -18.22 -15.64
N GLU A 102 14.32 -17.85 -16.92
CA GLU A 102 14.54 -16.48 -17.39
C GLU A 102 13.40 -15.56 -16.98
N ASP A 103 12.15 -15.99 -17.15
CA ASP A 103 10.96 -15.23 -16.74
C ASP A 103 10.94 -15.02 -15.22
N TYR A 104 11.24 -16.08 -14.47
CA TYR A 104 11.30 -16.00 -13.01
C TYR A 104 12.42 -15.08 -12.53
N LEU A 105 13.62 -15.17 -13.13
CA LEU A 105 14.75 -14.28 -12.84
C LEU A 105 14.42 -12.81 -13.16
N HIS A 106 13.74 -12.56 -14.28
CA HIS A 106 13.29 -11.22 -14.63
C HIS A 106 12.29 -10.67 -13.61
N TYR A 107 11.33 -11.50 -13.20
CA TYR A 107 10.33 -11.16 -12.18
C TYR A 107 10.97 -10.78 -10.85
N VAL A 108 11.82 -11.63 -10.27
CA VAL A 108 12.43 -11.37 -8.95
C VAL A 108 13.36 -10.16 -8.96
N ARG A 109 14.09 -9.94 -10.07
CA ARG A 109 14.91 -8.72 -10.26
C ARG A 109 14.05 -7.47 -10.36
N THR A 110 12.87 -7.56 -10.96
CA THR A 110 11.93 -6.44 -11.04
C THR A 110 11.28 -6.14 -9.70
N LEU A 111 10.94 -7.18 -8.93
CA LEU A 111 10.47 -7.04 -7.56
C LEU A 111 11.52 -6.41 -6.65
N ALA A 112 12.80 -6.77 -6.80
CA ALA A 112 13.88 -6.22 -5.96
C ALA A 112 13.93 -4.69 -6.05
N LYS A 113 13.60 -4.10 -7.21
CA LYS A 113 13.54 -2.64 -7.43
C LYS A 113 12.39 -1.94 -6.69
N ARG A 114 11.45 -2.70 -6.10
CA ARG A 114 10.38 -2.14 -5.27
C ARG A 114 10.88 -1.79 -3.87
N TRP A 115 11.98 -2.40 -3.42
CA TRP A 115 12.47 -2.29 -2.06
C TRP A 115 13.59 -1.27 -1.95
N LEU A 116 13.67 -0.63 -0.79
CA LEU A 116 14.71 0.31 -0.40
C LEU A 116 14.95 0.14 1.10
N ILE A 117 16.21 0.17 1.55
CA ILE A 117 16.55 0.16 2.97
C ILE A 117 17.06 1.56 3.34
N ILE A 118 16.51 2.15 4.40
CA ILE A 118 16.92 3.47 4.89
C ILE A 118 17.11 3.37 6.40
N ASP A 119 18.33 3.62 6.87
CA ASP A 119 18.70 3.57 8.29
C ASP A 119 18.19 2.27 8.97
N ARG A 120 18.38 1.14 8.29
CA ARG A 120 17.91 -0.22 8.66
C ARG A 120 16.41 -0.47 8.52
N TYR A 121 15.56 0.53 8.29
CA TYR A 121 14.14 0.32 8.03
C TYR A 121 13.89 -0.07 6.58
N VAL A 122 12.92 -0.96 6.36
CA VAL A 122 12.51 -1.36 5.03
C VAL A 122 11.44 -0.43 4.51
N TYR A 123 11.61 -0.01 3.26
CA TYR A 123 10.64 0.76 2.53
C TYR A 123 10.25 0.03 1.24
N GLU A 124 8.97 0.14 0.88
CA GLU A 124 8.45 -0.35 -0.37
C GLU A 124 7.91 0.78 -1.25
N ARG A 125 8.12 0.65 -2.56
CA ARG A 125 7.64 1.62 -3.54
C ARG A 125 6.12 1.69 -3.46
N CYS A 126 5.60 2.90 -3.27
CA CYS A 126 4.17 3.18 -3.18
C CYS A 126 3.79 4.32 -4.14
N CYS A 127 2.51 4.69 -4.13
CA CYS A 127 2.04 5.94 -4.70
C CYS A 127 1.65 6.90 -3.57
N GLU A 128 1.12 8.06 -3.92
CA GLU A 128 0.64 9.03 -2.94
C GLU A 128 -0.55 8.48 -2.11
N PRO A 129 -0.55 8.73 -0.78
CA PRO A 129 -1.71 8.45 0.06
C PRO A 129 -2.81 9.48 -0.20
N TYR A 130 -4.06 9.13 0.06
CA TYR A 130 -5.22 9.99 -0.14
C TYR A 130 -6.36 9.61 0.81
N TYR A 131 -7.36 10.49 0.94
CA TYR A 131 -8.53 10.21 1.78
C TYR A 131 -9.67 9.59 0.97
N SER A 132 -10.24 8.50 1.49
CA SER A 132 -11.41 7.83 0.91
C SER A 132 -12.56 7.77 1.91
N VAL A 133 -13.77 7.68 1.38
CA VAL A 133 -14.99 7.47 2.16
C VAL A 133 -15.64 6.19 1.67
N THR A 134 -15.92 5.28 2.61
CA THR A 134 -16.60 4.02 2.32
C THR A 134 -17.84 3.91 3.19
N THR A 135 -18.96 3.61 2.56
CA THR A 135 -20.24 3.43 3.24
C THR A 135 -20.51 1.95 3.44
N PHE A 136 -20.92 1.55 4.64
CA PHE A 136 -21.22 0.16 4.98
C PHE A 136 -22.72 -0.01 5.24
N GLY A 137 -23.25 -1.17 4.85
CA GLY A 137 -24.65 -1.51 5.06
C GLY A 137 -25.66 -0.53 4.44
N LEU A 138 -26.85 -0.46 5.03
CA LEU A 138 -28.04 0.17 4.43
C LEU A 138 -28.20 1.65 4.78
N GLY A 139 -27.37 2.21 5.67
CA GLY A 139 -27.53 3.56 6.21
C GLY A 139 -28.37 3.57 7.49
N HIS A 140 -28.75 4.75 7.98
CA HIS A 140 -29.49 4.93 9.24
C HIS A 140 -28.82 4.23 10.43
N ASN A 141 -27.49 4.33 10.52
CA ASN A 141 -26.62 3.64 11.50
C ASN A 141 -26.55 2.11 11.33
N HIS A 142 -27.15 1.55 10.28
CA HIS A 142 -26.98 0.14 9.93
C HIS A 142 -25.72 -0.07 9.06
N GLY A 143 -24.56 -0.07 9.73
CA GLY A 143 -23.23 -0.29 9.15
C GLY A 143 -22.34 0.96 9.20
N GLY A 144 -22.91 2.15 9.01
CA GLY A 144 -22.22 3.43 9.17
C GLY A 144 -21.40 3.88 7.96
N THR A 145 -20.66 4.97 8.15
CA THR A 145 -19.79 5.56 7.14
C THR A 145 -18.36 5.68 7.70
N GLY A 146 -17.39 5.10 7.00
CA GLY A 146 -15.98 5.14 7.36
C GLY A 146 -15.19 6.16 6.54
N PHE A 147 -14.19 6.75 7.18
CA PHE A 147 -13.25 7.72 6.61
C PHE A 147 -11.84 7.16 6.74
N PHE A 148 -11.15 6.92 5.64
CA PHE A 148 -9.91 6.15 5.60
C PHE A 148 -8.80 6.91 4.89
N VAL A 149 -7.55 6.54 5.21
CA VAL A 149 -6.40 6.79 4.34
C VAL A 149 -6.23 5.58 3.44
N GLU A 150 -6.10 5.82 2.15
CA GLU A 150 -5.84 4.82 1.13
C GLU A 150 -4.62 5.20 0.28
N TRP A 151 -4.17 4.27 -0.56
CA TRP A 151 -3.00 4.44 -1.41
C TRP A 151 -3.38 4.40 -2.87
N ALA A 152 -2.95 5.41 -3.61
CA ALA A 152 -3.22 5.49 -5.04
C ALA A 152 -2.72 4.24 -5.79
N ASN A 153 -3.46 3.82 -6.81
CA ASN A 153 -3.00 2.76 -7.71
C ASN A 153 -2.01 3.34 -8.74
N PRO A 154 -0.85 2.70 -9.01
CA PRO A 154 0.09 3.13 -10.04
C PRO A 154 -0.53 3.48 -11.39
N VAL A 155 -1.56 2.73 -11.83
CA VAL A 155 -2.18 2.92 -13.15
C VAL A 155 -3.35 3.90 -13.16
N ALA A 156 -3.94 4.23 -12.01
CA ALA A 156 -5.13 5.07 -11.95
C ALA A 156 -4.75 6.55 -11.94
N ARG A 157 -4.98 7.28 -13.04
CA ARG A 157 -4.69 8.72 -13.09
C ARG A 157 -5.71 9.58 -12.34
N LYS A 158 -6.97 9.09 -12.25
CA LYS A 158 -8.08 9.73 -11.54
C LYS A 158 -8.53 8.81 -10.41
N LEU A 159 -8.63 9.34 -9.20
CA LEU A 159 -9.05 8.61 -7.99
C LEU A 159 -10.36 9.21 -7.48
N ARG A 160 -11.19 8.40 -6.81
CA ARG A 160 -12.35 8.89 -6.08
C ARG A 160 -11.97 9.10 -4.63
N GLY A 161 -12.22 10.30 -4.10
CA GLY A 161 -11.75 10.70 -2.78
C GLY A 161 -11.07 12.06 -2.86
N TRP A 162 -10.29 12.39 -1.83
CA TRP A 162 -9.66 13.70 -1.68
C TRP A 162 -8.15 13.59 -1.61
N SER A 163 -7.46 14.59 -2.16
CA SER A 163 -6.01 14.73 -2.02
C SER A 163 -5.59 14.77 -0.56
N ALA A 164 -4.35 14.37 -0.29
CA ALA A 164 -3.71 14.57 1.01
C ALA A 164 -3.63 16.06 1.43
N LEU A 165 -3.72 17.00 0.48
CA LEU A 165 -3.77 18.44 0.76
C LEU A 165 -5.14 18.92 1.27
N ASP A 166 -6.19 18.13 1.03
CA ASP A 166 -7.58 18.56 1.19
C ASP A 166 -8.24 17.97 2.45
N THR A 167 -7.47 17.75 3.53
CA THR A 167 -7.95 17.08 4.75
C THR A 167 -9.28 17.62 5.28
N HIS A 168 -9.42 18.94 5.36
CA HIS A 168 -10.66 19.55 5.85
C HIS A 168 -11.85 19.28 4.91
N ALA A 169 -11.66 19.44 3.60
CA ALA A 169 -12.70 19.15 2.61
C ALA A 169 -13.06 17.66 2.58
N ALA A 170 -12.10 16.78 2.84
CA ALA A 170 -12.31 15.34 2.97
C ALA A 170 -13.19 14.99 4.16
N ILE A 171 -12.92 15.59 5.33
CA ILE A 171 -13.74 15.42 6.55
C ILE A 171 -15.16 15.93 6.32
N GLU A 172 -15.33 17.15 5.81
CA GLU A 172 -16.67 17.70 5.57
C GLU A 172 -17.45 16.91 4.52
N GLY A 173 -16.77 16.46 3.46
CA GLY A 173 -17.36 15.57 2.46
C GLY A 173 -17.81 14.24 3.06
N ALA A 174 -16.99 13.63 3.92
CA ALA A 174 -17.31 12.39 4.62
C ALA A 174 -18.49 12.55 5.59
N VAL A 175 -18.53 13.63 6.37
CA VAL A 175 -19.65 13.93 7.27
C VAL A 175 -20.94 14.11 6.48
N MET A 176 -20.89 14.86 5.39
CA MET A 176 -22.05 15.04 4.51
C MET A 176 -22.58 13.71 3.95
N VAL A 177 -21.68 12.81 3.53
CA VAL A 177 -22.07 11.45 3.08
C VAL A 177 -22.76 10.68 4.21
N ALA A 178 -22.20 10.72 5.42
CA ALA A 178 -22.77 10.04 6.59
C ALA A 178 -24.18 10.59 6.93
N LEU A 179 -24.32 11.91 7.04
CA LEU A 179 -25.58 12.55 7.41
C LEU A 179 -26.68 12.33 6.35
N ASN A 180 -26.34 12.39 5.06
CA ASN A 180 -27.29 12.12 3.98
C ASN A 180 -27.82 10.68 3.99
N ARG A 181 -27.05 9.75 4.57
CA ARG A 181 -27.46 8.35 4.76
C ARG A 181 -28.20 8.11 6.07
N GLY A 182 -28.30 9.12 6.94
CA GLY A 182 -28.78 8.95 8.31
C GLY A 182 -27.79 8.25 9.24
N ASP A 183 -26.50 8.13 8.86
CA ASP A 183 -25.44 7.54 9.70
C ASP A 183 -24.93 8.56 10.74
N THR A 184 -25.82 9.06 11.60
CA THR A 184 -25.51 10.10 12.61
C THR A 184 -24.42 9.68 13.59
N ASP A 185 -24.30 8.38 13.87
CA ASP A 185 -23.32 7.86 14.84
C ASP A 185 -21.88 7.92 14.29
N SER A 186 -21.73 8.11 12.97
CA SER A 186 -20.42 8.21 12.31
C SER A 186 -19.84 9.64 12.34
N GLU A 187 -20.65 10.68 12.58
CA GLU A 187 -20.19 12.07 12.44
C GLU A 187 -19.03 12.41 13.37
N ALA A 188 -19.20 12.21 14.68
CA ALA A 188 -18.19 12.56 15.67
C ALA A 188 -16.88 11.81 15.41
N TYR A 189 -16.99 10.53 15.02
CA TYR A 189 -15.86 9.70 14.66
C TYR A 189 -15.10 10.23 13.43
N ILE A 190 -15.80 10.63 12.37
CA ILE A 190 -15.19 11.22 11.16
C ILE A 190 -14.52 12.56 11.49
N ARG A 191 -15.19 13.44 12.24
CA ARG A 191 -14.65 14.75 12.64
C ARG A 191 -13.37 14.64 13.47
N ASN A 192 -13.23 13.57 14.24
CA ASN A 192 -12.02 13.27 15.01
C ASN A 192 -10.90 12.59 14.19
N GLY A 193 -11.02 12.55 12.86
CA GLY A 193 -9.99 12.02 11.97
C GLY A 193 -10.22 10.57 11.52
N GLY A 194 -11.34 9.95 11.88
CA GLY A 194 -11.73 8.62 11.37
C GLY A 194 -10.66 7.53 11.56
N ASN A 195 -10.39 6.78 10.48
CA ASN A 195 -9.41 5.67 10.46
C ASN A 195 -8.00 6.11 10.04
N GLY A 196 -7.69 7.40 9.99
CA GLY A 196 -6.33 7.80 9.66
C GLY A 196 -6.12 9.28 9.34
N SER A 197 -4.85 9.66 9.28
CA SER A 197 -4.43 11.02 8.96
C SER A 197 -3.18 11.03 8.10
N ILE A 198 -3.03 12.09 7.32
CA ILE A 198 -1.89 12.31 6.44
C ILE A 198 -1.32 13.68 6.81
N GLU A 199 -0.06 13.70 7.24
CA GLU A 199 0.73 14.92 7.36
C GLU A 199 1.56 15.07 6.09
N VAL A 200 1.39 16.19 5.38
CA VAL A 200 2.10 16.48 4.13
C VAL A 200 3.30 17.36 4.41
N LEU A 201 4.49 16.87 4.07
CA LEU A 201 5.76 17.59 4.20
C LEU A 201 6.34 18.04 2.86
N MET A 202 5.94 17.37 1.76
CA MET A 202 6.34 17.72 0.40
C MET A 202 5.11 17.79 -0.51
N PRO A 203 4.37 18.91 -0.54
CA PRO A 203 3.17 19.03 -1.37
C PRO A 203 3.44 18.87 -2.88
N GLU A 204 4.64 19.20 -3.34
CA GLU A 204 5.05 19.15 -4.74
C GLU A 204 5.14 17.73 -5.34
N VAL A 205 5.13 16.68 -4.50
CA VAL A 205 5.15 15.29 -4.97
C VAL A 205 3.75 14.73 -5.21
N ILE A 206 2.70 15.48 -4.89
CA ILE A 206 1.30 15.12 -5.12
C ILE A 206 0.93 15.49 -6.55
N ASN A 207 0.56 14.48 -7.35
CA ASN A 207 0.40 14.66 -8.80
C ASN A 207 -0.85 13.98 -9.38
N ARG A 208 -1.67 13.28 -8.59
CA ARG A 208 -2.91 12.67 -9.09
C ARG A 208 -4.04 13.69 -9.14
N ILE A 209 -5.06 13.33 -9.92
CA ILE A 209 -6.31 14.07 -10.01
C ILE A 209 -7.36 13.35 -9.17
N TYR A 210 -8.05 14.10 -8.34
CA TYR A 210 -9.07 13.59 -7.43
C TYR A 210 -10.47 14.02 -7.87
N ASP A 211 -11.37 13.04 -7.96
CA ASP A 211 -12.81 13.23 -8.09
C ASP A 211 -13.40 13.25 -6.70
N ASN A 212 -13.59 14.45 -6.17
CA ASN A 212 -14.30 14.60 -4.92
C ASN A 212 -15.77 14.26 -5.20
N PRO A 213 -16.39 13.29 -4.50
CA PRO A 213 -17.82 13.09 -4.60
C PRO A 213 -18.51 14.29 -3.93
N ILE A 214 -18.73 15.36 -4.69
CA ILE A 214 -19.69 16.40 -4.32
C ILE A 214 -21.06 15.80 -4.69
N PRO A 215 -21.91 15.42 -3.73
CA PRO A 215 -23.29 15.06 -4.07
C PRO A 215 -23.97 16.29 -4.70
N PRO A 216 -24.89 16.09 -5.66
CA PRO A 216 -25.67 17.20 -6.20
C PRO A 216 -26.33 17.96 -5.05
N LEU A 217 -26.27 19.29 -5.10
CA LEU A 217 -26.92 20.16 -4.11
C LEU A 217 -28.37 19.68 -3.88
N PRO A 218 -28.86 19.70 -2.64
CA PRO A 218 -30.26 19.37 -2.38
C PRO A 218 -31.13 20.25 -3.29
N LYS A 219 -32.06 19.61 -4.00
CA LYS A 219 -33.04 20.35 -4.80
C LYS A 219 -33.81 21.25 -3.84
N SER A 220 -33.66 22.56 -4.02
CA SER A 220 -34.45 23.61 -3.36
C SER A 220 -35.94 23.39 -3.57
#